data_AF-A0A5J5FYL3-F1
#
_entry.id   AF-A0A5J5FYL3-F1
#
_cell.length_a   1.000
_cell.length_b   1.000
_cell.length_c   1.000
_cell.angle_alpha   90.00
_cell.angle_beta   90.00
_cell.angle_gamma   90.00
#
_symmetry.space_group_name_H-M   'P 1'
#
loop_
_entity.id
_entity.type
_entity.pdbx_description
1 polymer ?
#
loop_
_entity_poly.entity_id
_entity_poly.type
_entity_poly.pdbx_seq_one_letter_code
_entity_poly.pdbx_strand_id
1 'polypeptide(L)'
;MGWVDPLGLAKCHFSGNRGRNKAVHDIEQNGYSIVAEEVTMRVNGRRIRADFVAVDGHGNYHVFEAKHGTGGLTRNQKASGVFNMNSPSNTVDGIGGGTITSSSGTGGKFSIATGNREIAERIGEKGSTFDAIFHVLKY
;
A
#
# COMPACT_ATOMS: atom_id res chain seq x y z
N MET A 1 11.80 -31.43 -20.15
CA MET A 1 10.48 -31.61 -19.51
C MET A 1 10.37 -30.58 -18.40
N GLY A 2 9.44 -29.63 -18.55
CA GLY A 2 9.22 -28.56 -17.59
C GLY A 2 8.43 -29.07 -16.39
N TRP A 3 8.89 -28.71 -15.19
CA TRP A 3 8.17 -28.96 -13.95
C TRP A 3 6.80 -28.25 -14.02
N VAL A 4 5.72 -29.01 -13.94
CA VAL A 4 4.36 -28.46 -13.84
C VAL A 4 4.14 -28.14 -12.37
N ASP A 5 4.00 -26.85 -12.03
CA ASP A 5 3.62 -26.39 -10.68
C ASP A 5 2.13 -26.68 -10.44
N PRO A 6 1.78 -27.74 -9.70
CA PRO A 6 0.39 -28.18 -9.55
C PRO A 6 -0.40 -27.26 -8.62
N LEU A 7 0.29 -26.41 -7.87
CA LEU A 7 -0.28 -25.49 -6.88
C LEU A 7 -0.43 -24.07 -7.44
N GLY A 8 0.11 -23.79 -8.63
CA GLY A 8 0.06 -22.46 -9.25
C GLY A 8 0.74 -21.36 -8.43
N LEU A 9 1.65 -21.74 -7.52
CA LEU A 9 2.33 -20.82 -6.60
C LEU A 9 3.24 -19.83 -7.35
N ALA A 10 3.84 -20.26 -8.45
CA ALA A 10 4.59 -19.36 -9.32
C ALA A 10 3.69 -18.27 -9.96
N LYS A 11 2.43 -18.61 -10.26
CA LYS A 11 1.46 -17.71 -10.88
C LYS A 11 0.95 -16.66 -9.88
N CYS A 12 0.81 -17.02 -8.59
CA CYS A 12 0.41 -16.05 -7.56
C CYS A 12 1.55 -15.09 -7.16
N HIS A 13 2.82 -15.53 -7.21
CA HIS A 13 3.96 -14.62 -7.02
C HIS A 13 4.09 -13.64 -8.20
N PHE A 14 3.89 -14.12 -9.44
CA PHE A 14 3.93 -13.28 -10.63
C PHE A 14 2.78 -12.28 -10.71
N SER A 15 1.55 -12.69 -10.35
CA SER A 15 0.40 -11.77 -10.30
C SER A 15 0.52 -10.74 -9.19
N GLY A 16 1.06 -11.13 -8.02
CA GLY A 16 1.40 -10.24 -6.92
C GLY A 16 2.42 -9.18 -7.33
N ASN A 17 3.53 -9.59 -7.94
CA ASN A 17 4.56 -8.67 -8.43
C ASN A 17 4.04 -7.76 -9.56
N ARG A 18 3.17 -8.26 -10.43
CA ARG A 18 2.53 -7.43 -11.47
C ARG A 18 1.63 -6.35 -10.87
N GLY A 19 0.82 -6.69 -9.87
CA GLY A 19 0.00 -5.71 -9.14
C GLY A 19 0.86 -4.68 -8.40
N ARG A 20 1.95 -5.12 -7.78
CA ARG A 20 2.93 -4.26 -7.11
C ARG A 20 3.58 -3.27 -8.08
N ASN A 21 4.08 -3.74 -9.22
CA ASN A 21 4.74 -2.88 -10.20
C ASN A 21 3.79 -1.81 -10.79
N LYS A 22 2.51 -2.16 -10.98
CA LYS A 22 1.49 -1.18 -11.38
C LYS A 22 1.26 -0.13 -10.30
N ALA A 23 1.16 -0.54 -9.05
CA ALA A 23 1.03 0.39 -7.92
C ALA A 23 2.21 1.34 -7.83
N VAL A 24 3.45 0.84 -7.93
CA VAL A 24 4.66 1.68 -7.93
C VAL A 24 4.59 2.70 -9.06
N HIS A 25 4.30 2.24 -10.29
CA HIS A 25 4.21 3.12 -11.45
C HIS A 25 3.14 4.21 -11.27
N ASP A 26 1.94 3.85 -10.79
CA ASP A 26 0.86 4.80 -10.58
C ASP A 26 1.20 5.80 -9.48
N ILE A 27 1.79 5.35 -8.36
CA ILE A 27 2.19 6.22 -7.25
C ILE A 27 3.20 7.25 -7.75
N GLU A 28 4.26 6.82 -8.45
CA GLU A 28 5.32 7.71 -8.94
C GLU A 28 4.81 8.65 -10.04
N GLN A 29 4.04 8.16 -11.00
CA GLN A 29 3.48 8.98 -12.08
C GLN A 29 2.54 10.09 -11.54
N ASN A 30 1.88 9.85 -10.41
CA ASN A 30 1.01 10.83 -9.77
C ASN A 30 1.76 11.78 -8.82
N GLY A 31 3.10 11.81 -8.86
CA GLY A 31 3.91 12.78 -8.14
C GLY A 31 4.16 12.42 -6.67
N TYR A 32 3.90 11.18 -6.27
CA TYR A 32 4.28 10.67 -4.96
C TYR A 32 5.66 10.01 -5.01
N SER A 33 6.49 10.27 -4.02
CA SER A 33 7.79 9.60 -3.85
C SER A 33 7.66 8.47 -2.83
N ILE A 34 7.84 7.22 -3.25
CA ILE A 34 7.82 6.07 -2.34
C ILE A 34 9.04 6.14 -1.43
N VAL A 35 8.79 6.25 -0.12
CA VAL A 35 9.85 6.31 0.90
C VAL A 35 10.09 4.95 1.55
N ALA A 36 9.08 4.09 1.62
CA ALA A 36 9.30 2.72 2.04
C ALA A 36 8.21 1.77 1.56
N GLU A 37 8.54 0.49 1.57
CA GLU A 37 7.66 -0.59 1.16
C GLU A 37 7.50 -1.59 2.32
N GLU A 38 6.38 -2.33 2.33
CA GLU A 38 6.08 -3.37 3.31
C GLU A 38 6.20 -2.93 4.78
N VAL A 39 5.68 -1.74 5.08
CA VAL A 39 5.86 -1.09 6.39
C VAL A 39 4.89 -1.65 7.42
N THR A 40 5.43 -2.27 8.48
CA THR A 40 4.60 -2.68 9.61
C THR A 40 4.33 -1.49 10.53
N MET A 41 3.05 -1.18 10.72
CA MET A 41 2.59 0.00 11.44
C MET A 41 1.39 -0.31 12.33
N ARG A 42 1.07 0.62 13.24
CA ARG A 42 -0.17 0.64 14.02
C ARG A 42 -1.08 1.75 13.52
N VAL A 43 -2.33 1.41 13.24
CA VAL A 43 -3.39 2.35 12.83
C VAL A 43 -4.64 2.01 13.61
N ASN A 44 -5.22 2.98 14.31
CA ASN A 44 -6.42 2.80 15.15
C ASN A 44 -6.34 1.56 16.07
N GLY A 45 -5.18 1.38 16.72
CA GLY A 45 -4.92 0.26 17.62
C GLY A 45 -4.69 -1.11 16.95
N ARG A 46 -4.74 -1.19 15.61
CA ARG A 46 -4.49 -2.41 14.84
C ARG A 46 -3.09 -2.41 14.25
N ARG A 47 -2.39 -3.54 14.37
CA ARG A 47 -1.11 -3.75 13.67
C ARG A 47 -1.37 -4.28 12.27
N ILE A 48 -0.90 -3.54 11.27
CA ILE A 48 -1.02 -3.85 9.85
C ILE A 48 0.36 -3.80 9.19
N ARG A 49 0.49 -4.40 8.00
CA ARG A 49 1.61 -4.15 7.10
C ARG A 49 1.03 -3.50 5.85
N ALA A 50 1.42 -2.26 5.57
CA ALA A 50 1.01 -1.57 4.34
C ALA A 50 1.99 -1.91 3.22
N ASP A 51 1.52 -1.91 1.98
CA ASP A 51 2.38 -2.20 0.83
C ASP A 51 3.38 -1.08 0.55
N PHE A 52 2.94 0.18 0.65
CA PHE A 52 3.77 1.36 0.40
C PHE A 52 3.46 2.51 1.36
N VAL A 53 4.50 3.28 1.67
CA VAL A 53 4.41 4.62 2.23
C VAL A 53 5.12 5.55 1.27
N ALA A 54 4.45 6.63 0.88
CA ALA A 54 4.98 7.64 -0.01
C ALA A 54 4.75 9.04 0.56
N VAL A 55 5.42 10.02 -0.03
CA VAL A 55 5.31 11.43 0.32
C VAL A 55 4.90 12.21 -0.93
N ASP A 56 3.94 13.11 -0.80
CA ASP A 56 3.53 14.00 -1.91
C ASP A 56 4.51 15.20 -2.08
N GLY A 57 4.29 16.03 -3.10
CA GLY A 57 5.09 17.23 -3.34
C GLY A 57 5.01 18.30 -2.22
N HIS A 58 4.15 18.12 -1.22
CA HIS A 58 3.96 19.02 -0.08
C HIS A 58 4.53 18.44 1.23
N GLY A 59 5.08 17.22 1.21
CA GLY A 59 5.63 16.57 2.40
C GLY A 59 4.59 15.76 3.20
N ASN A 60 3.37 15.59 2.70
CA ASN A 60 2.35 14.79 3.38
C ASN A 60 2.58 13.30 3.13
N TYR A 61 2.38 12.47 4.15
CA TYR A 61 2.47 11.03 3.99
C TYR A 61 1.19 10.45 3.39
N HIS A 62 1.38 9.49 2.50
CA HIS A 62 0.33 8.68 1.91
C HIS A 62 0.67 7.20 2.10
N VAL A 63 -0.32 6.43 2.55
CA VAL A 63 -0.17 4.99 2.78
C VAL A 63 -1.02 4.25 1.76
N PHE A 64 -0.42 3.41 0.94
CA PHE A 64 -1.10 2.69 -0.12
C PHE A 64 -1.16 1.18 0.17
N GLU A 65 -2.35 0.62 -0.05
CA GLU A 65 -2.58 -0.81 -0.12
C GLU A 65 -3.00 -1.18 -1.54
N ALA A 66 -2.23 -2.02 -2.22
CA ALA A 66 -2.50 -2.45 -3.58
C ALA A 66 -3.22 -3.81 -3.58
N LYS A 67 -4.33 -3.90 -4.29
CA LYS A 67 -5.11 -5.13 -4.44
C LYS A 67 -5.26 -5.49 -5.90
N HIS A 68 -4.94 -6.74 -6.24
CA HIS A 68 -5.12 -7.27 -7.58
C HIS A 68 -6.22 -8.33 -7.61
N GLY A 69 -7.13 -8.24 -8.58
CA GLY A 69 -8.23 -9.16 -8.82
C GLY A 69 -9.20 -9.24 -7.63
N THR A 70 -9.40 -10.46 -7.13
CA THR A 70 -10.28 -10.74 -5.97
C THR A 70 -9.58 -10.52 -4.62
N GLY A 71 -8.36 -9.97 -4.62
CA GLY A 71 -7.59 -9.68 -3.42
C GLY A 71 -8.34 -8.73 -2.47
N GLY A 72 -8.49 -9.15 -1.21
CA GLY A 72 -9.15 -8.36 -0.17
C GLY A 72 -8.20 -7.82 0.88
N LEU A 73 -8.73 -6.93 1.72
CA LEU A 73 -8.06 -6.49 2.94
C LEU A 73 -7.97 -7.62 3.97
N THR A 74 -6.85 -7.70 4.69
CA THR A 74 -6.69 -8.56 5.86
C THR A 74 -7.62 -8.11 7.01
N ARG A 75 -7.81 -8.99 8.01
CA ARG A 75 -8.68 -8.69 9.17
C ARG A 75 -8.29 -7.40 9.88
N ASN A 76 -6.99 -7.16 10.08
CA ASN A 76 -6.51 -5.98 10.78
C ASN A 76 -6.60 -4.71 9.93
N GLN A 77 -6.40 -4.81 8.60
CA GLN A 77 -6.62 -3.69 7.69
C GLN A 77 -8.09 -3.27 7.67
N LYS A 78 -9.02 -4.22 7.61
CA LYS A 78 -10.46 -3.93 7.76
C LYS A 78 -10.77 -3.28 9.11
N ALA A 79 -10.27 -3.87 10.20
CA ALA A 79 -10.51 -3.39 11.55
C ALA A 79 -9.82 -2.05 11.87
N SER A 80 -8.87 -1.60 11.05
CA SER A 80 -8.25 -0.28 11.17
C SER A 80 -9.17 0.84 10.69
N GLY A 81 -10.13 0.54 9.80
CA GLY A 81 -11.14 1.49 9.33
C GLY A 81 -10.66 2.55 8.34
N VAL A 82 -9.38 2.56 7.96
CA VAL A 82 -8.81 3.60 7.06
C VAL A 82 -8.73 3.17 5.59
N PHE A 83 -8.94 1.89 5.29
CA PHE A 83 -8.93 1.38 3.92
C PHE A 83 -10.34 1.08 3.43
N ASN A 84 -10.77 1.77 2.38
CA ASN A 84 -12.10 1.60 1.80
C ASN A 84 -12.03 0.91 0.43
N MET A 85 -12.34 -0.39 0.39
CA MET A 85 -12.39 -1.16 -0.87
C MET A 85 -13.50 -0.71 -1.84
N ASN A 86 -14.49 0.03 -1.36
CA ASN A 86 -15.60 0.54 -2.18
C ASN A 86 -15.28 1.91 -2.79
N SER A 87 -14.15 2.51 -2.40
CA SER A 87 -13.69 3.80 -2.89
C SER A 87 -12.18 3.73 -3.19
N PRO A 88 -11.75 2.86 -4.14
CA PRO A 88 -10.36 2.85 -4.57
C PRO A 88 -9.96 4.22 -5.11
N SER A 89 -8.69 4.59 -4.89
CA SER A 89 -8.19 5.92 -5.26
C SER A 89 -7.71 6.01 -6.71
N ASN A 90 -7.42 4.89 -7.38
CA ASN A 90 -7.04 4.88 -8.79
C ASN A 90 -8.27 4.83 -9.71
N THR A 91 -8.14 5.46 -10.88
CA THR A 91 -9.22 5.65 -11.87
C THR A 91 -9.32 4.55 -12.93
N VAL A 92 -8.30 3.70 -13.09
CA VAL A 92 -8.32 2.57 -14.04
C VAL A 92 -8.12 1.26 -13.31
N ASP A 93 -9.11 0.38 -13.46
CA ASP A 93 -9.01 -1.03 -13.07
C ASP A 93 -8.19 -1.81 -14.12
N GLY A 94 -7.49 -2.87 -13.72
CA GLY A 94 -6.92 -3.84 -14.65
C GLY A 94 -5.54 -3.53 -15.22
N ILE A 95 -5.28 -2.29 -15.69
CA ILE A 95 -4.11 -2.01 -16.57
C ILE A 95 -3.00 -1.21 -15.87
N GLY A 96 -3.34 -0.38 -14.87
CA GLY A 96 -2.43 0.66 -14.35
C GLY A 96 -2.40 1.89 -15.27
N GLY A 97 -1.72 2.94 -14.86
CA GLY A 97 -1.55 4.22 -15.56
C GLY A 97 -2.60 5.29 -15.24
N GLY A 98 -3.35 5.15 -14.15
CA GLY A 98 -4.45 6.05 -13.78
C GLY A 98 -4.06 7.23 -12.92
N THR A 99 -4.92 8.25 -12.87
CA THR A 99 -4.83 9.31 -11.85
C THR A 99 -5.21 8.74 -10.48
N ILE A 100 -4.43 9.08 -9.45
CA ILE A 100 -4.75 8.85 -8.05
C ILE A 100 -5.54 10.05 -7.52
N THR A 101 -6.78 9.81 -7.15
CA THR A 101 -7.67 10.82 -6.56
C THR A 101 -7.47 10.83 -5.04
N SER A 102 -6.72 11.81 -4.54
CA SER A 102 -6.38 11.89 -3.11
C SER A 102 -7.61 12.01 -2.21
N SER A 103 -8.68 12.68 -2.67
CA SER A 103 -9.94 12.83 -1.94
C SER A 103 -10.73 11.53 -1.75
N SER A 104 -10.39 10.45 -2.48
CA SER A 104 -10.94 9.11 -2.25
C SER A 104 -10.24 8.38 -1.09
N GLY A 105 -9.13 8.94 -0.58
CA GLY A 105 -8.41 8.41 0.57
C GLY A 105 -9.08 8.79 1.90
N THR A 106 -8.70 8.07 2.96
CA THR A 106 -9.17 8.35 4.32
C THR A 106 -8.02 8.96 5.13
N GLY A 107 -8.25 10.11 5.77
CA GLY A 107 -7.25 10.69 6.68
C GLY A 107 -7.13 9.90 7.98
N GLY A 108 -5.92 9.82 8.53
CA GLY A 108 -5.66 9.19 9.82
C GLY A 108 -4.22 9.34 10.29
N LYS A 109 -3.84 8.54 11.29
CA LYS A 109 -2.47 8.47 11.81
C LYS A 109 -1.96 7.03 11.78
N PHE A 110 -0.67 6.88 11.53
CA PHE A 110 0.03 5.62 11.74
C PHE A 110 1.22 5.81 12.67
N SER A 111 1.55 4.76 13.43
CA SER A 111 2.81 4.68 14.18
C SER A 111 3.67 3.53 13.65
N ILE A 112 4.97 3.75 13.50
CA ILE A 112 5.90 2.68 13.06
C ILE A 112 5.92 1.57 14.12
N ALA A 113 5.68 0.34 13.69
CA ALA A 113 5.58 -0.84 14.56
C ALA A 113 6.67 -1.89 14.29
N THR A 114 7.66 -1.54 13.46
CA THR A 114 8.86 -2.35 13.17
C THR A 114 10.10 -1.66 13.71
N GLY A 115 11.10 -2.45 14.13
CA GLY A 115 12.44 -1.96 14.46
C GLY A 115 13.43 -2.09 13.29
N ASN A 116 12.92 -2.24 12.05
CA ASN A 116 13.75 -2.33 10.85
C ASN A 116 14.52 -1.00 10.66
N ARG A 117 15.84 -1.09 10.57
CA ARG A 117 16.74 0.06 10.45
C ARG A 117 16.53 0.86 9.16
N GLU A 118 16.29 0.22 8.04
CA GLU A 118 16.04 0.89 6.75
C GLU A 118 14.74 1.72 6.81
N ILE A 119 13.69 1.19 7.45
CA ILE A 119 12.45 1.95 7.69
C ILE A 119 12.72 3.12 8.64
N ALA A 120 13.53 2.91 9.67
CA ALA A 120 13.88 3.95 10.63
C ALA A 120 14.63 5.12 9.98
N GLU A 121 15.54 4.84 9.06
CA GLU A 121 16.33 5.85 8.35
C GLU A 121 15.49 6.63 7.31
N ARG A 122 14.41 6.05 6.78
CA ARG A 122 13.60 6.68 5.72
C ARG A 122 12.32 7.37 6.20
N ILE A 123 11.67 6.83 7.24
CA ILE A 123 10.40 7.36 7.76
C ILE A 123 10.54 7.77 9.23
N GLY A 124 11.08 6.88 10.06
CA GLY A 124 11.28 7.14 11.48
C GLY A 124 11.32 5.89 12.35
N GLU A 125 11.83 6.04 13.56
CA GLU A 125 12.01 4.94 14.51
C GLU A 125 10.70 4.28 14.97
N LYS A 126 10.82 3.09 15.54
CA LYS A 126 9.68 2.38 16.13
C LYS A 126 9.00 3.26 17.19
N GLY A 127 7.69 3.48 17.03
CA GLY A 127 6.89 4.33 17.90
C GLY A 127 6.66 5.75 17.35
N SER A 128 7.47 6.22 16.40
CA SER A 128 7.22 7.48 15.69
C SER A 128 5.85 7.45 15.02
N THR A 129 5.13 8.57 15.09
CA THR A 129 3.74 8.68 14.66
C THR A 129 3.58 9.84 13.68
N PHE A 130 2.83 9.60 12.60
CA PHE A 130 2.66 10.54 11.50
C PHE A 130 1.19 10.61 11.08
N ASP A 131 0.75 11.79 10.65
CA ASP A 131 -0.50 11.96 9.91
C ASP A 131 -0.31 11.45 8.48
N ALA A 132 -1.35 10.82 7.93
CA ALA A 132 -1.33 10.32 6.56
C ALA A 132 -2.73 10.23 5.95
N ILE A 133 -2.77 10.12 4.63
CA ILE A 133 -3.95 9.72 3.88
C ILE A 133 -3.78 8.26 3.43
N PHE A 134 -4.78 7.44 3.72
CA PHE A 134 -4.77 6.01 3.43
C PHE A 134 -5.57 5.71 2.16
N HIS A 135 -4.95 4.98 1.25
CA HIS A 135 -5.46 4.70 -0.08
C HIS A 135 -5.54 3.19 -0.33
N VAL A 136 -6.56 2.80 -1.07
CA VAL A 136 -6.63 1.49 -1.71
C VAL A 136 -6.45 1.70 -3.20
N LEU A 137 -5.51 0.97 -3.81
CA LEU A 137 -5.37 0.86 -5.26
C LEU A 137 -5.88 -0.50 -5.70
N LYS A 138 -6.74 -0.56 -6.72
CA LYS A 138 -7.37 -1.80 -7.19
C LYS A 138 -7.07 -2.05 -8.67
N TYR A 139 -6.56 -3.24 -8.97
CA TYR A 139 -6.13 -3.66 -10.30
C TYR A 139 -6.73 -4.99 -10.72
#